data_AF-A0A1A0IID8-F1
#
_entry.id   AF-A0A1A0IID8-F1
#
_cell.length_a   1.000
_cell.length_b   1.000
_cell.length_c   1.000
_cell.angle_alpha   90.00
_cell.angle_beta   90.00
_cell.angle_gamma   90.00
#
_symmetry.space_group_name_H-M   'P 1'
#
loop_
_entity.id
_entity.type
_entity.pdbx_description
1 polymer ?
#
loop_
_entity_poly.entity_id
_entity_poly.type
_entity_poly.pdbx_seq_one_letter_code
_entity_poly.pdbx_strand_id
1 'polypeptide(L)' 'MPQHYLGPRRQYTVRTSVEVNLDDSARRHGYSSVSRWLADLAYTQVGRDDLALGPDRQEEEDNSQLRLIG' A
#
# COMPACT_ATOMS: atom_id res chain seq x y z
N MET A 1 12.91 -4.02 11.30
CA MET A 1 13.54 -2.69 11.46
C MET A 1 12.61 -1.80 12.30
N PRO A 2 13.13 -0.92 13.18
CA PRO A 2 12.28 -0.03 13.96
C PRO A 2 11.50 0.90 13.02
N GLN A 3 10.20 0.94 13.18
CA GLN A 3 9.31 1.76 12.34
C GLN A 3 9.43 3.23 12.79
N HIS A 4 9.78 4.13 11.87
CA HIS A 4 9.88 5.56 12.19
C HIS A 4 8.54 6.09 12.72
N TYR A 5 8.58 6.85 13.82
CA TYR A 5 7.38 7.46 14.39
C TYR A 5 6.86 8.57 13.46
N LEU A 6 5.75 8.31 12.78
CA LEU A 6 5.10 9.23 11.82
C LEU A 6 4.12 10.22 12.49
N GLY A 7 4.26 10.43 13.80
CA GLY A 7 3.31 11.23 14.58
C GLY A 7 2.04 10.47 14.99
N PRO A 8 1.09 11.15 15.63
CA PRO A 8 -0.18 10.55 16.05
C PRO A 8 -1.02 10.15 14.83
N ARG A 9 -1.56 8.93 14.84
CA ARG A 9 -2.45 8.44 13.78
C ARG A 9 -3.75 9.23 13.77
N ARG A 10 -4.13 9.73 12.58
CA ARG A 10 -5.43 10.33 12.30
C ARG A 10 -6.24 9.40 11.41
N GLN A 11 -7.55 9.33 11.64
CA GLN A 11 -8.46 8.52 10.85
C GLN A 11 -9.50 9.43 10.19
N TYR A 12 -9.77 9.16 8.92
CA TYR A 12 -10.73 9.89 8.11
C TYR A 12 -11.63 8.88 7.41
N THR A 13 -12.93 9.17 7.38
CA THR A 13 -13.91 8.37 6.63
C THR A 13 -14.25 9.11 5.34
N VAL A 14 -14.08 8.45 4.21
CA VAL A 14 -14.36 9.00 2.88
C VAL A 14 -15.53 8.24 2.27
N ARG A 15 -16.42 8.95 1.57
CA ARG A 15 -17.48 8.35 0.77
C ARG A 15 -17.13 8.46 -0.71
N THR A 16 -17.30 7.37 -1.44
CA THR A 16 -17.13 7.33 -2.89
C THR A 16 -18.50 7.34 -3.58
N SER A 17 -18.57 7.91 -4.78
CA SER A 17 -19.80 7.93 -5.60
C SER A 17 -20.02 6.63 -6.38
N VAL A 18 -18.98 5.81 -6.50
CA VAL A 18 -18.97 4.53 -7.20
C VAL A 18 -18.42 3.45 -6.27
N GLU A 19 -18.77 2.20 -6.56
CA GLU A 19 -18.15 1.05 -5.92
C GLU A 19 -16.68 0.95 -6.37
N VAL A 20 -15.76 0.87 -5.40
CA VAL A 20 -14.32 0.78 -5.65
C VAL A 20 -13.74 -0.34 -4.80
N ASN A 21 -13.06 -1.29 -5.43
CA ASN A 21 -12.28 -2.29 -4.72
C ASN A 21 -10.87 -1.74 -4.42
N LEU A 22 -10.74 -1.08 -3.27
CA LEU A 22 -9.50 -0.44 -2.86
C LEU A 22 -8.38 -1.45 -2.55
N ASP A 23 -8.72 -2.62 -2.01
CA ASP A 23 -7.77 -3.69 -1.71
C ASP A 23 -7.09 -4.20 -2.98
N ASP A 24 -7.88 -4.52 -4.01
CA ASP A 24 -7.35 -4.99 -5.29
C ASP A 24 -6.49 -3.90 -5.96
N SER A 25 -6.94 -2.64 -5.89
CA SER A 25 -6.21 -1.50 -6.44
C SER A 25 -4.84 -1.34 -5.76
N ALA A 26 -4.80 -1.35 -4.42
CA ALA A 26 -3.55 -1.26 -3.67
C ALA A 26 -2.58 -2.41 -4.01
N ARG A 27 -3.10 -3.65 -4.10
CA ARG A 27 -2.28 -4.83 -4.42
C ARG A 27 -1.67 -4.77 -5.82
N ARG A 28 -2.43 -4.33 -6.83
CA ARG A 28 -1.92 -4.15 -8.21
C ARG A 28 -0.77 -3.13 -8.29
N HIS A 29 -0.72 -2.19 -7.34
CA HIS A 29 0.36 -1.21 -7.24
C HIS A 29 1.49 -1.63 -6.29
N GLY A 30 1.53 -2.88 -5.83
CA GLY A 30 2.61 -3.38 -4.96
C GLY A 30 2.50 -2.93 -3.51
N TYR A 31 1.32 -2.49 -3.05
CA TYR A 31 1.11 -2.11 -1.65
C TYR A 31 0.50 -3.27 -0.86
N SER A 32 1.01 -3.47 0.35
CA SER A 32 0.43 -4.41 1.32
C SER A 32 -0.78 -3.83 2.06
N SER A 33 -0.96 -2.50 2.03
CA SER A 33 -2.01 -1.79 2.74
C SER A 33 -2.65 -0.68 1.90
N VAL A 34 -4.00 -0.67 1.87
CA VAL A 34 -4.80 0.38 1.23
C VAL A 34 -4.49 1.77 1.79
N SER A 35 -4.30 1.89 3.10
CA SER A 35 -4.07 3.20 3.73
C SER A 35 -2.72 3.80 3.33
N ARG A 36 -1.69 2.96 3.16
CA ARG A 36 -0.38 3.38 2.66
C ARG A 36 -0.47 3.82 1.19
N TRP A 37 -1.14 3.01 0.37
CA TRP A 37 -1.36 3.35 -1.04
C TRP A 37 -2.10 4.69 -1.21
N LEU A 38 -3.18 4.90 -0.47
CA LEU A 38 -3.94 6.15 -0.52
C LEU A 38 -3.16 7.35 0.02
N ALA A 39 -2.32 7.17 1.05
CA ALA A 39 -1.49 8.24 1.58
C ALA A 39 -0.44 8.68 0.54
N ASP A 40 0.27 7.73 -0.07
CA ASP A 40 1.25 8.03 -1.12
C ASP A 40 0.58 8.69 -2.32
N LEU A 41 -0.59 8.18 -2.76
CA LEU A 41 -1.35 8.78 -3.85
C LEU A 41 -1.76 10.23 -3.54
N ALA A 42 -2.18 10.51 -2.29
CA ALA A 42 -2.50 11.87 -1.86
C ALA A 42 -1.26 12.78 -1.86
N TYR A 43 -0.11 12.28 -1.39
CA TYR A 43 1.15 13.03 -1.39
C TYR A 43 1.60 13.38 -2.82
N THR A 44 1.58 12.41 -3.74
CA THR A 44 1.90 12.65 -5.15
C THR A 44 0.92 13.64 -5.79
N GLN A 45 -0.38 13.55 -5.51
CA GLN A 45 -1.37 14.47 -6.06
C GLN A 45 -1.14 15.93 -5.64
N VAL A 46 -0.54 16.17 -4.47
CA VAL A 46 -0.18 17.52 -3.99
C VAL A 46 1.28 17.90 -4.26
N GLY A 47 2.02 17.10 -5.04
CA GLY A 47 3.41 17.36 -5.42
C GLY A 47 4.41 17.20 -4.26
N ARG A 48 4.10 16.34 -3.28
CA ARG A 48 4.93 16.03 -2.10
C ARG A 48 5.47 14.61 -2.13
N ASP A 49 6.06 14.22 -3.26
CA ASP A 49 6.66 12.89 -3.46
C ASP A 49 7.79 12.60 -2.46
N ASP A 50 8.37 13.63 -1.85
CA ASP A 50 9.34 13.53 -0.75
C ASP A 50 8.78 12.84 0.51
N LEU A 51 7.45 12.83 0.67
CA LEU A 51 6.76 12.20 1.80
C LEU A 51 6.20 10.81 1.46
N ALA A 52 6.19 10.41 0.19
CA ALA A 52 5.70 9.12 -0.23
C ALA A 52 6.68 8.01 0.20
N LEU A 53 6.14 6.94 0.78
CA LEU A 53 6.95 5.82 1.28
C LEU A 53 7.19 4.74 0.21
N GLY A 54 6.39 4.73 -0.85
CA GLY A 54 6.43 3.75 -1.91
C GLY A 54 5.82 2.39 -1.53
N PRO A 55 5.69 1.49 -2.52
CA PRO A 55 5.18 0.13 -2.33
C PRO A 55 6.07 -0.67 -1.38
N ASP A 56 5.45 -1.54 -0.59
CA ASP A 56 6.11 -2.33 0.45
C ASP A 56 5.82 -3.82 0.39
N ARG A 57 5.03 -4.25 -0.59
CA ARG A 57 4.87 -5.65 -0.89
C ARG A 57 6.16 -6.12 -1.55
N GLN A 58 6.97 -6.85 -0.80
CA GLN A 58 7.95 -7.75 -1.42
C GLN A 58 7.13 -8.75 -2.23
N GLU A 59 7.38 -8.83 -3.54
CA GLU A 59 6.87 -9.96 -4.31
C GLU A 59 7.30 -11.22 -3.56
N GLU A 60 6.33 -11.95 -3.00
CA GLU A 60 6.57 -13.32 -2.59
C GLU A 60 6.95 -14.03 -3.88
N GLU A 61 8.26 -14.19 -4.10
CA GLU A 61 8.77 -15.13 -5.07
C GLU A 61 7.98 -16.42 -4.88
N ASP A 62 7.28 -16.78 -5.94
CA ASP A 62 6.31 -17.85 -6.03
C ASP A 62 6.99 -19.18 -5.67
N ASN A 63 7.09 -19.47 -4.37
CA ASN A 63 7.74 -20.65 -3.78
C ASN A 63 6.87 -21.92 -3.99
N SER A 64 6.01 -21.88 -5.00
CA SER A 64 5.18 -22.94 -5.52
C SER A 64 6.00 -23.99 -6.29
N GLN A 65 7.25 -23.69 -6.69
CA GLN A 65 8.10 -24.64 -7.43
C GLN A 65 8.87 -25.63 -6.55
N LEU A 66 8.98 -25.43 -5.23
CA LEU A 66 9.75 -26.30 -4.33
C LEU A 66 8.95 -27.46 -3.70
N ARG A 67 7.63 -27.53 -3.90
CA ARG A 67 6.77 -28.60 -3.34
C ARG A 67 6.44 -29.75 -4.29
N LEU A 68 6.98 -29.76 -5.50
CA LEU A 68 6.75 -30.81 -6.50
C LEU A 68 7.88 -31.86 -6.61
N ILE A 69 8.89 -31.78 -5.74
CA ILE A 69 9.94 -32.79 -5.63
C ILE A 69 10.03 -33.24 -4.16
N GLY A 70 9.08 -34.07 -3.75
CA GLY A 70 9.03 -34.70 -2.43
C GLY A 70 8.18 -35.95 -2.47
#